data_AF-A0A1H2GI64-F1
#
_entry.id   AF-A0A1H2GI64-F1
#
_cell.length_a   1.000
_cell.length_b   1.000
_cell.length_c   1.000
_cell.angle_alpha   90.00
_cell.angle_beta   90.00
_cell.angle_gamma   90.00
#
_symmetry.space_group_name_H-M   'P 1'
#
loop_
_entity.id
_entity.type
_entity.pdbx_description
1 polymer ?
#
loop_
_entity_poly.entity_id
_entity_poly.type
_entity_poly.pdbx_seq_one_letter_code
_entity_poly.pdbx_strand_id
1 'polypeptide(L)' 'MKNSSDINAINDKILKVKELLLELEAQGEQFPALARNSKKALVSIKMLELNISDIVSLEDL' A
#
# COMPACT_ATOMS: atom_id res chain seq x y z
N MET A 1 -11.14 -19.61 -8.62
CA MET A 1 -10.06 -19.19 -7.71
C MET A 1 -9.15 -18.27 -8.51
N LYS A 2 -8.85 -17.06 -8.02
CA LYS A 2 -7.80 -16.23 -8.64
C LYS A 2 -6.48 -16.99 -8.46
N ASN A 3 -5.62 -17.01 -9.47
CA ASN A 3 -4.35 -17.73 -9.37
C ASN A 3 -3.44 -16.98 -8.39
N SER A 4 -2.57 -17.68 -7.66
CA SER A 4 -1.63 -17.08 -6.69
C SER A 4 -0.77 -15.97 -7.28
N SER A 5 -0.40 -16.12 -8.57
CA SER A 5 0.29 -15.08 -9.34
C SER A 5 -0.48 -13.74 -9.41
N ASP A 6 -1.82 -13.76 -9.37
CA ASP A 6 -2.63 -12.54 -9.40
C ASP A 6 -2.62 -11.83 -8.04
N ILE A 7 -2.55 -12.58 -6.95
CA ILE A 7 -2.56 -12.05 -5.57
C ILE A 7 -1.22 -11.40 -5.26
N ASN A 8 -0.11 -12.05 -5.61
CA ASN A 8 1.23 -11.45 -5.49
C ASN A 8 1.37 -10.18 -6.31
N ALA A 9 0.88 -10.16 -7.55
CA ALA A 9 0.88 -8.95 -8.39
C ALA A 9 -0.01 -7.82 -7.82
N ILE A 10 -1.06 -8.15 -7.06
CA ILE A 10 -1.87 -7.15 -6.35
C ILE A 10 -1.11 -6.62 -5.14
N ASN A 11 -0.48 -7.50 -4.36
CA ASN A 11 0.34 -7.12 -3.21
C ASN A 11 1.47 -6.16 -3.61
N ASP A 12 2.21 -6.46 -4.68
CA ASP A 12 3.29 -5.60 -5.19
C ASP A 12 2.80 -4.20 -5.54
N LYS A 13 1.60 -4.10 -6.14
CA LYS A 13 1.00 -2.79 -6.46
C LYS A 13 0.62 -2.02 -5.19
N ILE A 14 0.09 -2.69 -4.17
CA ILE A 14 -0.25 -2.07 -2.88
C ILE A 14 1.03 -1.52 -2.23
N LEU A 15 2.10 -2.33 -2.18
CA LEU A 15 3.39 -1.91 -1.61
C LEU A 15 4.00 -0.74 -2.38
N LYS A 16 3.94 -0.76 -3.72
CA LYS A 16 4.44 0.35 -4.53
C LYS A 16 3.67 1.66 -4.30
N VAL A 17 2.35 1.60 -4.15
CA VAL A 17 1.55 2.80 -3.83
C VAL A 17 1.88 3.33 -2.44
N LYS A 18 2.11 2.45 -1.46
CA LYS A 18 2.55 2.83 -0.12
C LYS A 18 3.86 3.62 -0.15
N GLU A 19 4.87 3.12 -0.86
CA GLU A 19 6.17 3.79 -1.01
C GLU A 19 6.02 5.20 -1.60
N LEU A 20 5.26 5.32 -2.69
CA LEU A 20 4.99 6.63 -3.31
C LEU A 20 4.27 7.60 -2.35
N LEU A 21 3.34 7.11 -1.53
CA LEU A 21 2.66 7.96 -0.56
C LEU A 21 3.56 8.40 0.59
N LEU A 22 4.49 7.54 1.03
CA LEU A 22 5.51 7.91 2.03
C LEU A 22 6.47 8.97 1.48
N GLU A 23 6.88 8.84 0.21
CA GLU A 23 7.69 9.86 -0.46
C GLU A 23 6.95 11.21 -0.55
N LEU A 24 5.67 11.20 -0.94
CA LEU A 24 4.85 12.42 -0.99
C LEU A 24 4.61 13.02 0.40
N GLU A 25 4.46 12.20 1.45
CA GLU A 25 4.36 12.70 2.82
C GLU A 25 5.66 13.40 3.24
N ALA A 26 6.81 12.77 3.00
CA ALA A 26 8.13 13.29 3.36
C ALA A 26 8.48 14.58 2.60
N GLN A 27 8.09 14.70 1.33
CA GLN A 27 8.25 15.93 0.54
C GLN A 27 7.22 17.02 0.88
N GLY A 28 6.22 16.70 1.72
CA GLY A 28 5.14 17.60 2.08
C GLY A 28 5.50 18.71 3.07
N GLU A 29 6.77 18.83 3.50
CA GLU A 29 7.22 19.93 4.39
C GLU A 29 6.88 21.31 3.84
N GLN A 30 6.99 21.50 2.53
CA GLN A 30 6.64 22.76 1.85
C GLN A 30 5.15 22.86 1.50
N PHE A 31 4.40 21.77 1.61
CA PHE A 31 2.99 21.67 1.21
C PHE A 31 2.18 20.90 2.26
N PRO A 32 1.75 21.53 3.36
CA PRO A 32 1.07 20.83 4.47
C PRO A 32 -0.20 20.07 4.07
N ALA A 33 -0.88 20.49 3.00
CA ALA A 33 -2.02 19.76 2.44
C ALA A 33 -1.60 18.44 1.78
N LEU A 34 -0.44 18.40 1.12
CA LEU A 34 0.14 17.18 0.53
C LEU A 34 0.44 16.17 1.65
N ALA A 35 1.21 16.57 2.66
CA ALA A 35 1.53 15.69 3.81
C ALA A 35 0.27 15.11 4.46
N ARG A 36 -0.74 15.94 4.75
CA ARG A 36 -2.00 15.49 5.35
C ARG A 36 -2.77 14.51 4.46
N ASN A 37 -2.84 14.75 3.15
CA ASN A 37 -3.56 13.88 2.23
C ASN A 37 -2.82 12.57 1.99
N SER A 38 -1.48 12.60 1.88
CA SER A 38 -0.65 11.40 1.83
C SER A 38 -0.86 10.53 3.07
N LYS A 39 -0.86 11.13 4.27
CA LYS A 39 -1.12 10.41 5.53
C LYS A 39 -2.50 9.77 5.59
N LYS A 40 -3.54 10.45 5.09
CA LYS A 40 -4.89 9.86 4.99
C LYS A 40 -4.94 8.69 4.01
N ALA A 41 -4.31 8.83 2.85
CA ALA A 41 -4.24 7.76 1.86
C ALA A 41 -3.47 6.54 2.38
N LEU A 42 -2.40 6.74 3.16
CA LEU A 42 -1.65 5.66 3.82
C LEU A 42 -2.53 4.80 4.74
N VAL A 43 -3.53 5.38 5.41
CA VAL A 43 -4.49 4.60 6.21
C VAL A 43 -5.30 3.65 5.32
N SER A 44 -5.80 4.12 4.18
CA SER A 44 -6.52 3.27 3.23
C SER A 44 -5.63 2.19 2.63
N ILE A 45 -4.38 2.51 2.29
CA ILE A 45 -3.41 1.52 1.79
C ILE A 45 -3.08 0.47 2.85
N LYS A 46 -2.94 0.86 4.13
CA LYS A 46 -2.71 -0.10 5.21
C LYS A 46 -3.87 -1.09 5.35
N MET A 47 -5.11 -0.66 5.11
CA MET A 47 -6.26 -1.57 5.09
C MET A 47 -6.19 -2.57 3.93
N LEU A 48 -5.79 -2.11 2.74
CA LEU A 48 -5.59 -3.00 1.59
C LEU A 48 -4.46 -4.01 1.83
N GLU A 49 -3.36 -3.59 2.46
CA GLU A 49 -2.28 -4.50 2.89
C GLU A 49 -2.84 -5.61 3.78
N LEU A 50 -3.60 -5.27 4.82
CA LEU A 50 -4.19 -6.25 5.75
C LEU A 50 -5.20 -7.18 5.05
N ASN A 51 -5.87 -6.74 3.99
CA ASN A 51 -6.80 -7.59 3.25
C ASN A 51 -6.10 -8.65 2.38
N ILE A 52 -4.82 -8.46 2.06
CA ILE A 52 -4.08 -9.30 1.11
C ILE A 52 -2.91 -10.05 1.79
N SER A 53 -2.30 -9.48 2.84
CA SER A 53 -1.10 -10.03 3.49
C SER A 53 -1.28 -11.45 4.00
N ASP A 54 -2.45 -11.74 4.58
CA ASP A 54 -2.74 -13.06 5.15
C ASP A 54 -2.91 -14.10 4.03
N ILE A 55 -3.40 -13.69 2.86
CA ILE A 55 -3.60 -14.57 1.71
C ILE A 55 -2.26 -14.89 1.06
N VAL A 56 -1.41 -13.89 0.84
CA VAL A 56 -0.04 -14.07 0.33
C VAL A 56 0.77 -14.99 1.25
N SER A 57 0.72 -14.75 2.57
CA SER A 57 1.48 -15.54 3.54
C SER A 57 1.06 -17.02 3.61
N LEU A 58 -0.18 -17.33 3.23
CA LEU A 58 -0.70 -18.70 3.16
C LEU A 58 -0.34 -19.41 1.84
N GLU A 59 -0.11 -18.66 0.76
CA GLU A 59 0.32 -19.21 -0.54
C GLU A 59 1.82 -19.50 -0.60
N ASP A 60 2.62 -18.86 0.26
CA ASP A 60 4.08 -19.07 0.37
C ASP A 60 4.47 -20.29 1.25
N LEU A 61 3.49 -20.98 1.85
CA LEU A 61 3.65 -22.22 2.66
C LEU A 61 3.48 -23.49 1.81
#